data_AF-A0A9W6ACU1-F1
#
_entry.id   AF-A0A9W6ACU1-F1
#
_cell.length_a   1.000
_cell.length_b   1.000
_cell.length_c   1.000
_cell.angle_alpha   90.00
_cell.angle_beta   90.00
_cell.angle_gamma   90.00
#
_symmetry.space_group_name_H-M   'P 1'
#
loop_
_entity.id
_entity.type
_entity.pdbx_description
1 polymer ?
#
loop_
_entity_poly.entity_id
_entity_poly.type
_entity_poly.pdbx_seq_one_letter_code
_entity_poly.pdbx_strand_id
1 'polypeptide(L)'
;MEGSRLVISVEFGASKTVVGYHVTRDEWNGIPEFLALGNTRIIPTAIAYTQEGSSCCIGVEAQRQKNCVYWIKHIFDDARILRDSDDELIEELVESTWLHLPLRQREDPSLVVSDFLGKILGHLQSSLKYDGAIDRMPKNFIFTTPSTWSESAHMKMEQAVYSAGFTKPRGASVSFTSEAEAVAVYAASEGGFNMGQLCEDINTFLVDQKIPFEYQRLTAFT
;
A
#
# COMPACT_ATOMS: atom_id res chain seq x y z
N MET A 1 23.02 -3.51 21.61
CA MET A 1 23.20 -3.27 20.16
C MET A 1 22.04 -3.93 19.46
N GLU A 2 21.08 -3.16 18.95
CA GLU A 2 20.04 -3.71 18.09
C GLU A 2 20.68 -4.29 16.82
N GLY A 3 20.22 -5.45 16.38
CA GLY A 3 20.65 -6.08 15.13
C GLY A 3 20.32 -5.21 13.92
N SER A 4 20.99 -5.38 12.77
CA SER A 4 20.48 -4.79 11.52
C SER A 4 19.10 -5.35 11.27
N ARG A 5 18.21 -4.48 10.80
CA ARG A 5 16.89 -4.85 10.31
C ARG A 5 16.68 -4.24 8.94
N LEU A 6 15.83 -4.90 8.17
CA LEU A 6 15.32 -4.38 6.91
C LEU A 6 14.01 -3.65 7.22
N VAL A 7 13.99 -2.33 7.05
CA VAL A 7 12.77 -1.54 7.16
C VAL A 7 12.15 -1.45 5.78
N ILE A 8 10.86 -1.80 5.70
CA ILE A 8 10.12 -1.89 4.44
C ILE A 8 8.85 -1.05 4.59
N SER A 9 8.75 0.00 3.79
CA SER A 9 7.55 0.84 3.72
C SER A 9 6.68 0.34 2.56
N VAL A 10 5.40 0.09 2.84
CA VAL A 10 4.40 -0.30 1.86
C VAL A 10 3.32 0.76 1.81
N GLU A 11 3.34 1.57 0.75
CA GLU A 11 2.32 2.57 0.48
C GLU A 11 1.27 1.92 -0.43
N PHE A 12 0.17 1.45 0.16
CA PHE A 12 -0.97 0.89 -0.56
C PHE A 12 -1.96 2.02 -0.90
N GLY A 13 -1.78 2.63 -2.05
CA GLY A 13 -2.65 3.70 -2.56
C GLY A 13 -3.82 3.17 -3.39
N ALA A 14 -4.85 4.00 -3.60
CA ALA A 14 -6.04 3.62 -4.35
C ALA A 14 -5.76 3.24 -5.81
N SER A 15 -4.82 3.96 -6.44
CA SER A 15 -4.44 3.75 -7.84
C SER A 15 -3.05 3.16 -8.01
N LYS A 16 -2.13 3.45 -7.07
CA LYS A 16 -0.72 3.09 -7.15
C LYS A 16 -0.25 2.55 -5.80
N THR A 17 0.62 1.56 -5.85
CA THR A 17 1.30 0.97 -4.71
C THR A 17 2.81 1.15 -4.90
N VAL A 18 3.51 1.55 -3.84
CA VAL A 18 4.97 1.68 -3.82
C VAL A 18 5.52 0.91 -2.64
N VAL A 19 6.62 0.18 -2.84
CA VAL A 19 7.30 -0.55 -1.77
C VAL A 19 8.76 -0.12 -1.76
N GLY A 20 9.15 0.60 -0.71
CA GLY A 20 10.52 1.03 -0.47
C GLY A 20 11.14 0.24 0.67
N TYR A 21 12.46 0.02 0.65
CA TYR A 21 13.16 -0.65 1.74
C TYR A 21 14.60 -0.16 1.92
N HIS A 22 15.12 -0.33 3.13
CA HIS A 22 16.52 -0.03 3.48
C HIS A 22 17.01 -0.84 4.68
N VAL A 23 18.33 -1.01 4.79
CA VAL A 23 18.97 -1.68 5.93
C VAL A 23 19.42 -0.65 6.95
N THR A 24 19.06 -0.82 8.22
CA THR A 24 19.32 0.19 9.28
C THR A 24 20.77 0.31 9.74
N ARG A 25 21.67 -0.55 9.25
CA ARG A 25 23.11 -0.47 9.56
C ARG A 25 23.93 0.28 8.52
N ASP A 26 23.35 0.48 7.34
CA ASP A 26 24.00 1.26 6.31
C ASP A 26 23.78 2.75 6.65
N GLU A 27 24.81 3.58 6.48
CA GLU A 27 24.63 5.03 6.61
C GLU A 27 23.47 5.45 5.71
N TRP A 28 22.44 6.06 6.30
CA TRP A 28 21.26 6.47 5.56
C TRP A 28 21.66 7.54 4.54
N ASN A 29 21.76 7.13 3.28
CA ASN A 29 22.15 7.98 2.15
C ASN A 29 20.97 8.80 1.60
N GLY A 30 19.80 8.76 2.27
CA GLY A 30 18.59 9.46 1.83
C GLY A 30 17.78 8.75 0.75
N ILE A 31 18.25 7.62 0.20
CA ILE A 31 17.61 6.97 -0.95
C ILE A 31 17.29 5.51 -0.62
N PRO A 32 16.01 5.16 -0.40
CA PRO A 32 15.61 3.78 -0.26
C PRO A 32 15.72 3.03 -1.59
N GLU A 33 15.92 1.71 -1.52
CA GLU A 33 15.67 0.83 -2.65
C GLU A 33 14.17 0.63 -2.82
N PHE A 34 13.73 0.32 -4.05
CA PHE A 34 12.33 0.11 -4.35
C PHE A 34 12.12 -1.22 -5.05
N LEU A 35 11.09 -1.95 -4.60
CA LEU A 35 10.62 -3.14 -5.29
C LEU A 35 10.17 -2.77 -6.70
N ALA A 36 10.70 -3.47 -7.70
CA ALA A 36 10.23 -3.39 -9.07
C ALA A 36 9.43 -4.63 -9.44
N LEU A 37 8.24 -4.44 -10.01
CA LEU A 37 7.49 -5.50 -10.68
C LEU A 37 7.62 -5.29 -12.19
N GLY A 38 8.41 -6.16 -12.84
CA GLY A 38 8.86 -5.92 -14.21
C GLY A 38 9.73 -4.67 -14.27
N ASN A 39 9.32 -3.67 -15.06
CA ASN A 39 10.10 -2.44 -15.29
C ASN A 39 9.58 -1.23 -14.49
N THR A 40 8.65 -1.40 -13.55
CA THR A 40 8.07 -0.28 -12.79
C THR A 40 8.25 -0.45 -11.28
N ARG A 41 8.58 0.66 -10.61
CA ARG A 41 8.62 0.82 -9.15
C ARG A 41 7.31 1.40 -8.57
N ILE A 42 6.49 1.97 -9.44
CA ILE A 42 5.13 2.40 -9.15
C ILE A 42 4.21 1.32 -9.70
N ILE A 43 3.67 0.50 -8.80
CA ILE A 43 2.89 -0.68 -9.13
C ILE A 43 1.43 -0.24 -9.21
N PRO A 44 0.71 -0.38 -10.34
CA PRO A 44 -0.72 -0.12 -10.36
C PRO A 44 -1.44 -0.95 -9.28
N THR A 45 -2.31 -0.31 -8.50
CA THR A 45 -3.16 -1.00 -7.52
C THR A 45 -4.31 -1.68 -8.26
N ALA A 46 -3.96 -2.77 -8.92
CA ALA A 46 -4.81 -3.53 -9.82
C ALA A 46 -4.58 -5.02 -9.59
N ILE A 47 -5.66 -5.80 -9.60
CA ILE A 47 -5.63 -7.26 -9.43
C ILE A 47 -6.57 -7.90 -10.43
N ALA A 48 -6.17 -9.05 -10.99
CA ALA A 48 -7.04 -9.85 -11.84
C ALA A 48 -6.91 -11.32 -11.46
N TYR A 49 -8.04 -12.00 -11.36
CA TYR A 49 -8.10 -13.42 -11.04
C TYR A 49 -8.10 -14.27 -12.31
N THR A 50 -7.48 -15.44 -12.23
CA THR A 50 -7.63 -16.47 -13.27
C THR A 50 -9.08 -16.97 -13.32
N GLN A 51 -9.53 -17.51 -14.46
CA GLN A 51 -10.91 -18.00 -14.64
C GLN A 51 -11.34 -19.03 -13.59
N GLU A 52 -10.41 -19.80 -13.04
CA GLU A 52 -10.66 -20.81 -11.99
C GLU A 52 -10.65 -20.20 -10.57
N GLY A 53 -10.41 -18.90 -10.42
CA GLY A 53 -10.36 -18.19 -9.13
C GLY A 53 -9.24 -18.63 -8.19
N SER A 54 -8.37 -19.55 -8.64
CA SER A 54 -7.36 -20.23 -7.82
C SER A 54 -6.05 -19.46 -7.70
N SER A 55 -5.85 -18.46 -8.56
CA SER A 55 -4.68 -17.58 -8.55
C SER A 55 -5.00 -16.20 -9.13
N CYS A 56 -4.20 -15.20 -8.77
CA CYS A 56 -4.30 -13.84 -9.28
C CYS A 56 -2.95 -13.30 -9.79
N CYS A 57 -3.02 -12.29 -10.64
CA CYS A 57 -1.91 -11.42 -11.03
C CYS A 57 -2.20 -9.98 -10.57
N ILE A 58 -1.16 -9.15 -10.47
CA ILE A 58 -1.26 -7.77 -9.97
C ILE A 58 -0.53 -6.77 -10.87
N GLY A 59 -0.79 -5.47 -10.69
CA GLY A 59 -0.07 -4.41 -11.37
C GLY A 59 -0.34 -4.39 -12.88
N VAL A 60 0.69 -4.06 -13.68
CA VAL A 60 0.58 -3.97 -15.15
C VAL A 60 0.10 -5.28 -15.79
N GLU A 61 0.42 -6.42 -15.20
CA GLU A 61 -0.06 -7.73 -15.68
C GLU A 61 -1.58 -7.87 -15.52
N ALA A 62 -2.11 -7.43 -14.37
CA ALA A 62 -3.55 -7.40 -14.13
C ALA A 62 -4.28 -6.47 -15.10
N GLN A 63 -3.72 -5.29 -15.39
CA GLN A 63 -4.34 -4.33 -16.31
C GLN A 63 -4.52 -4.85 -17.75
N ARG A 64 -3.77 -5.90 -18.13
CA ARG A 64 -3.90 -6.56 -19.45
C ARG A 64 -5.02 -7.59 -19.48
N GLN A 65 -5.58 -7.95 -18.33
CA GLN A 65 -6.68 -8.89 -18.22
C GLN A 65 -8.02 -8.18 -18.39
N LYS A 66 -8.98 -8.86 -19.01
CA LYS A 66 -10.34 -8.32 -19.21
C LYS A 66 -11.10 -8.12 -17.90
N ASN A 67 -10.81 -8.93 -16.90
CA ASN A 67 -11.46 -8.94 -15.58
C ASN A 67 -10.61 -8.25 -14.51
N CYS A 68 -9.84 -7.23 -14.90
CA CYS A 68 -9.05 -6.44 -13.98
C CYS A 68 -9.94 -5.64 -13.03
N VAL A 69 -9.58 -5.66 -11.76
CA VAL A 69 -10.23 -4.94 -10.68
C VAL A 69 -9.31 -3.82 -10.19
N TYR A 70 -9.87 -2.61 -10.10
CA TYR A 70 -9.18 -1.40 -9.65
C TYR A 70 -9.78 -0.89 -8.33
N TRP A 71 -9.15 0.12 -7.73
CA TRP A 71 -9.65 0.84 -6.55
C TRP A 71 -9.96 -0.07 -5.34
N ILE A 72 -9.26 -1.21 -5.25
CA ILE A 72 -9.46 -2.20 -4.19
C ILE A 72 -9.17 -1.67 -2.78
N LYS A 73 -8.49 -0.54 -2.65
CA LYS A 73 -8.31 0.17 -1.37
C LYS A 73 -9.64 0.66 -0.78
N HIS A 74 -10.54 1.10 -1.64
CA HIS A 74 -11.84 1.64 -1.24
C HIS A 74 -12.74 0.58 -0.63
N ILE A 75 -12.53 -0.71 -0.93
CA ILE A 75 -13.30 -1.84 -0.37
C ILE A 75 -13.45 -1.78 1.18
N PHE A 76 -12.47 -1.20 1.88
CA PHE A 76 -12.51 -1.08 3.34
C PHE A 76 -13.49 -0.04 3.87
N ASP A 77 -13.61 1.09 3.17
CA ASP A 77 -14.40 2.26 3.57
C ASP A 77 -15.76 2.28 2.87
N ASP A 78 -15.78 1.86 1.60
CA ASP A 78 -16.86 2.08 0.65
C ASP A 78 -17.82 0.89 0.46
N ALA A 79 -17.61 -0.26 1.13
CA ALA A 79 -18.58 -1.36 1.06
C ALA A 79 -20.00 -0.97 1.55
N ARG A 80 -20.12 0.18 2.24
CA ARG A 80 -21.37 0.87 2.57
C ARG A 80 -21.70 2.01 1.60
N ILE A 81 -20.75 2.90 1.29
CA ILE A 81 -21.00 4.10 0.46
C ILE A 81 -21.31 3.74 -1.01
N LEU A 82 -20.69 2.71 -1.58
CA LEU A 82 -20.97 2.27 -2.97
C LEU A 82 -22.35 1.63 -3.16
N ARG A 83 -23.03 1.26 -2.05
CA ARG A 83 -24.40 0.73 -2.06
C ARG A 83 -25.45 1.77 -1.68
N ASP A 84 -25.01 2.92 -1.18
CA ASP A 84 -25.85 4.06 -0.78
C ASP A 84 -25.58 5.29 -1.67
N SER A 85 -24.91 5.09 -2.82
CA SER A 85 -24.60 6.15 -3.78
C SER A 85 -25.75 6.30 -4.77
N ASP A 86 -26.33 7.50 -4.89
CA ASP A 86 -27.31 7.81 -5.94
C ASP A 86 -26.66 7.96 -7.35
N ASP A 87 -25.37 7.61 -7.50
CA ASP A 87 -24.63 7.70 -8.76
C ASP A 87 -24.65 6.36 -9.51
N GLU A 88 -25.53 6.26 -10.50
CA GLU A 88 -25.73 5.07 -11.35
C GLU A 88 -24.43 4.57 -12.00
N LEU A 89 -23.46 5.45 -12.29
CA LEU A 89 -22.19 5.06 -12.91
C LEU A 89 -21.27 4.36 -11.92
N ILE A 90 -21.33 4.74 -10.64
CA ILE A 90 -20.58 4.11 -9.56
C ILE A 90 -21.19 2.73 -9.27
N GLU A 91 -22.51 2.62 -9.23
CA GLU A 91 -23.20 1.34 -9.06
C GLU A 91 -22.86 0.36 -10.20
N GLU A 92 -22.97 0.78 -11.47
CA GLU A 92 -22.65 -0.08 -12.63
C GLU A 92 -21.18 -0.54 -12.61
N LEU A 93 -20.26 0.36 -12.24
CA LEU A 93 -18.85 0.03 -12.12
C LEU A 93 -18.59 -0.98 -10.99
N VAL A 94 -19.27 -0.84 -9.86
CA VAL A 94 -19.15 -1.74 -8.72
C VAL A 94 -19.73 -3.10 -9.04
N GLU A 95 -20.93 -3.17 -9.62
CA GLU A 95 -21.58 -4.41 -10.02
C GLU A 95 -20.75 -5.17 -11.06
N SER A 96 -20.29 -4.46 -12.09
CA SER A 96 -19.43 -5.06 -13.11
C SER A 96 -18.14 -5.59 -12.50
N THR A 97 -17.48 -4.84 -11.64
CA THR A 97 -16.25 -5.29 -10.95
C THR A 97 -16.51 -6.48 -10.02
N TRP A 98 -17.62 -6.45 -9.29
CA TRP A 98 -17.99 -7.46 -8.31
C TRP A 98 -18.25 -8.83 -8.94
N LEU A 99 -18.94 -8.88 -10.09
CA LEU A 99 -19.22 -10.13 -10.81
C LEU A 99 -17.96 -10.85 -11.31
N HIS A 100 -16.85 -10.12 -11.47
CA HIS A 100 -15.56 -10.68 -11.89
C HIS A 100 -14.73 -11.26 -10.74
N LEU A 101 -15.14 -11.04 -9.48
CA LEU A 101 -14.45 -11.60 -8.32
C LEU A 101 -14.84 -13.07 -8.09
N PRO A 102 -13.89 -13.93 -7.67
CA PRO A 102 -14.24 -15.28 -7.26
C PRO A 102 -15.20 -15.27 -6.06
N LEU A 103 -15.96 -16.35 -5.88
CA LEU A 103 -17.04 -16.41 -4.89
C LEU A 103 -16.59 -16.01 -3.47
N ARG A 104 -15.43 -16.52 -3.02
CA ARG A 104 -14.90 -16.22 -1.68
C ARG A 104 -14.59 -14.74 -1.48
N GLN A 105 -14.04 -14.09 -2.51
CA GLN A 105 -13.72 -12.65 -2.48
C GLN A 105 -14.97 -11.78 -2.57
N ARG A 106 -16.07 -12.28 -3.16
CA ARG A 106 -17.37 -11.60 -3.08
C ARG A 106 -17.96 -11.69 -1.68
N GLU A 107 -17.85 -12.85 -1.04
CA GLU A 107 -18.33 -13.04 0.35
C GLU A 107 -17.51 -12.22 1.35
N ASP A 108 -16.20 -12.15 1.13
CA ASP A 108 -15.28 -11.33 1.94
C ASP A 108 -14.34 -10.51 1.03
N PRO A 109 -14.73 -9.27 0.69
CA PRO A 109 -13.93 -8.38 -0.15
C PRO A 109 -12.57 -8.00 0.42
N SER A 110 -12.38 -8.13 1.74
CA SER A 110 -11.07 -7.89 2.36
C SER A 110 -10.01 -8.88 1.84
N LEU A 111 -10.45 -10.06 1.38
CA LEU A 111 -9.58 -11.05 0.75
C LEU A 111 -8.97 -10.55 -0.56
N VAL A 112 -9.61 -9.62 -1.28
CA VAL A 112 -9.04 -9.04 -2.50
C VAL A 112 -7.77 -8.25 -2.18
N VAL A 113 -7.81 -7.45 -1.11
CA VAL A 113 -6.64 -6.69 -0.65
C VAL A 113 -5.57 -7.64 -0.08
N SER A 114 -5.99 -8.65 0.69
CA SER A 114 -5.07 -9.69 1.20
C SER A 114 -4.35 -10.41 0.05
N ASP A 115 -5.05 -10.78 -1.02
CA ASP A 115 -4.47 -11.45 -2.18
C ASP A 115 -3.47 -10.54 -2.91
N PHE A 116 -3.83 -9.27 -3.10
CA PHE A 116 -2.94 -8.27 -3.70
C PHE A 116 -1.65 -8.09 -2.87
N LEU A 117 -1.80 -7.86 -1.56
CA LEU A 117 -0.68 -7.69 -0.65
C LEU A 117 0.16 -8.96 -0.53
N GLY A 118 -0.45 -10.14 -0.59
CA GLY A 118 0.25 -11.43 -0.62
C GLY A 118 1.14 -11.58 -1.85
N LYS A 119 0.69 -11.10 -3.02
CA LYS A 119 1.50 -11.05 -4.24
C LYS A 119 2.67 -10.08 -4.09
N ILE A 120 2.44 -8.89 -3.53
CA ILE A 120 3.51 -7.94 -3.20
C ILE A 120 4.57 -8.58 -2.29
N LEU A 121 4.15 -9.24 -1.21
CA LEU A 121 5.06 -9.94 -0.30
C LEU A 121 5.86 -11.03 -1.01
N GLY A 122 5.21 -11.83 -1.88
CA GLY A 122 5.86 -12.87 -2.66
C GLY A 122 6.92 -12.32 -3.62
N HIS A 123 6.62 -11.21 -4.31
CA HIS A 123 7.59 -10.52 -5.18
C HIS A 123 8.75 -9.93 -4.37
N LEU A 124 8.46 -9.28 -3.24
CA LEU A 124 9.48 -8.74 -2.34
C LEU A 124 10.42 -9.85 -1.87
N GLN A 125 9.88 -10.93 -1.29
CA GLN A 125 10.70 -12.07 -0.85
C GLN A 125 11.54 -12.66 -1.98
N SER A 126 10.99 -12.75 -3.19
CA SER A 126 11.73 -13.24 -4.35
C SER A 126 12.87 -12.30 -4.75
N SER A 127 12.67 -10.99 -4.64
CA SER A 127 13.72 -9.99 -4.89
C SER A 127 14.82 -9.99 -3.82
N LEU A 128 14.45 -10.18 -2.54
CA LEU A 128 15.42 -10.18 -1.44
C LEU A 128 16.27 -11.45 -1.40
N LYS A 129 15.79 -12.57 -1.94
CA LYS A 129 16.55 -13.84 -1.99
C LYS A 129 17.87 -13.76 -2.75
N TYR A 130 18.03 -12.78 -3.64
CA TYR A 130 19.30 -12.56 -4.34
C TYR A 130 20.41 -12.05 -3.39
N ASP A 131 20.04 -11.48 -2.24
CA ASP A 131 20.94 -11.13 -1.16
C ASP A 131 20.62 -11.97 0.09
N GLY A 132 21.38 -13.07 0.26
CA GLY A 132 21.19 -13.98 1.38
C GLY A 132 21.43 -13.38 2.77
N ALA A 133 22.13 -12.25 2.87
CA ALA A 133 22.29 -11.52 4.12
C ALA A 133 21.00 -10.73 4.44
N ILE A 134 20.46 -9.99 3.47
CA ILE A 134 19.23 -9.21 3.62
C ILE A 134 18.01 -10.14 3.81
N ASP A 135 17.91 -11.24 3.08
CA ASP A 135 16.80 -12.21 3.19
C ASP A 135 16.62 -12.74 4.62
N ARG A 136 17.71 -12.88 5.38
CA ARG A 136 17.68 -13.40 6.77
C ARG A 136 17.49 -12.32 7.83
N MET A 137 17.54 -11.04 7.46
CA MET A 137 17.34 -9.95 8.42
C MET A 137 15.90 -9.93 8.94
N PRO A 138 15.69 -9.56 10.22
CA PRO A 138 14.39 -9.16 10.73
C PRO A 138 13.78 -8.07 9.84
N LYS A 139 12.49 -8.18 9.55
CA LYS A 139 11.77 -7.31 8.61
C LYS A 139 10.78 -6.46 9.38
N ASN A 140 10.91 -5.15 9.33
CA ASN A 140 9.92 -4.24 9.90
C ASN A 140 9.09 -3.64 8.77
N PHE A 141 7.85 -4.11 8.63
CA PHE A 141 6.91 -3.60 7.66
C PHE A 141 6.14 -2.41 8.25
N ILE A 142 6.09 -1.31 7.49
CA ILE A 142 5.37 -0.10 7.83
C ILE A 142 4.36 0.15 6.72
N PHE A 143 3.07 0.10 7.05
CA PHE A 143 1.99 0.39 6.12
C PHE A 143 1.47 1.80 6.35
N THR A 144 1.19 2.52 5.27
CA THR A 144 0.48 3.80 5.34
C THR A 144 -1.02 3.60 5.14
N THR A 145 -1.83 4.34 5.89
CA THR A 145 -3.29 4.37 5.74
C THR A 145 -3.80 5.82 5.77
N PRO A 146 -4.91 6.14 5.09
CA PRO A 146 -5.55 7.45 5.23
C PRO A 146 -5.84 7.78 6.68
N SER A 147 -5.65 9.04 7.10
CA SER A 147 -6.00 9.47 8.46
C SER A 147 -7.52 9.62 8.64
N THR A 148 -8.24 9.77 7.53
CA THR A 148 -9.68 9.97 7.46
C THR A 148 -10.46 8.66 7.58
N TRP A 149 -9.78 7.52 7.50
CA TRP A 149 -10.41 6.21 7.62
C TRP A 149 -11.04 5.99 9.00
N SER A 150 -12.21 5.34 8.99
CA SER A 150 -12.82 4.87 10.23
C SER A 150 -11.95 3.80 10.91
N GLU A 151 -12.11 3.64 12.23
CA GLU A 151 -11.48 2.55 12.98
C GLU A 151 -11.74 1.18 12.33
N SER A 152 -12.96 0.97 11.81
CA SER A 152 -13.33 -0.26 11.12
C SER A 152 -12.53 -0.49 9.83
N ALA A 153 -12.18 0.57 9.09
CA ALA A 153 -11.36 0.46 7.87
C ALA A 153 -9.90 0.15 8.23
N HIS A 154 -9.36 0.76 9.29
CA HIS A 154 -8.03 0.41 9.83
C HIS A 154 -7.96 -1.05 10.26
N MET A 155 -8.95 -1.56 10.99
CA MET A 155 -9.01 -2.97 11.41
C MET A 155 -9.05 -3.94 10.21
N LYS A 156 -9.82 -3.62 9.16
CA LYS A 156 -9.87 -4.45 7.94
C LYS A 156 -8.54 -4.46 7.20
N MET A 157 -7.86 -3.32 7.11
CA MET A 157 -6.51 -3.24 6.53
C MET A 157 -5.52 -4.07 7.34
N GLU A 158 -5.55 -3.99 8.67
CA GLU A 158 -4.72 -4.80 9.55
C GLU A 158 -4.96 -6.30 9.32
N GLN A 159 -6.23 -6.72 9.28
CA GLN A 159 -6.61 -8.10 8.98
C GLN A 159 -6.10 -8.56 7.60
N ALA A 160 -6.23 -7.72 6.57
CA ALA A 160 -5.75 -8.04 5.23
C ALA A 160 -4.22 -8.21 5.18
N VAL A 161 -3.47 -7.35 5.89
CA VAL A 161 -2.00 -7.45 6.01
C VAL A 161 -1.59 -8.75 6.71
N TYR A 162 -2.29 -9.12 7.79
CA TYR A 162 -2.00 -10.38 8.49
C TYR A 162 -2.37 -11.61 7.67
N SER A 163 -3.52 -11.61 6.99
CA SER A 163 -3.93 -12.69 6.09
C SER A 163 -2.97 -12.85 4.90
N ALA A 164 -2.43 -11.74 4.37
CA ALA A 164 -1.40 -11.73 3.34
C ALA A 164 -0.07 -12.35 3.81
N GLY A 165 0.13 -12.47 5.13
CA GLY A 165 1.24 -13.20 5.73
C GLY A 165 2.46 -12.35 6.06
N PHE A 166 2.32 -11.04 6.22
CA PHE A 166 3.43 -10.14 6.54
C PHE A 166 4.10 -10.41 7.90
N THR A 167 3.44 -11.16 8.79
CA THR A 167 3.99 -11.62 10.08
C THR A 167 4.68 -12.98 10.00
N LYS A 168 4.60 -13.68 8.85
CA LYS A 168 5.22 -15.01 8.65
C LYS A 168 6.75 -14.98 8.52
N PRO A 169 7.40 -13.98 7.89
CA PRO A 169 8.86 -13.95 7.82
C PRO A 169 9.48 -13.93 9.21
N ARG A 170 10.64 -14.58 9.37
CA ARG A 170 11.30 -14.70 10.68
C ARG A 170 11.65 -13.33 11.25
N GLY A 171 11.20 -13.05 12.47
CA GLY A 171 11.43 -11.77 13.15
C GLY A 171 10.74 -10.60 12.45
N ALA A 172 9.65 -10.86 11.72
CA ALA A 172 8.86 -9.80 11.11
C ALA A 172 8.03 -9.05 12.17
N SER A 173 7.98 -7.74 12.04
CA SER A 173 7.04 -6.86 12.72
C SER A 173 6.23 -6.08 11.69
N VAL A 174 5.00 -5.74 12.05
CA VAL A 174 4.10 -4.91 11.24
C VAL A 174 3.70 -3.71 12.09
N SER A 175 3.70 -2.54 11.48
CA SER A 175 3.23 -1.29 12.09
C SER A 175 2.51 -0.46 11.04
N PHE A 176 1.69 0.47 11.51
CA PHE A 176 0.90 1.37 10.68
C PHE A 176 1.24 2.81 11.05
N THR A 177 1.21 3.69 10.05
CA THR A 177 1.29 5.15 10.20
C THR A 177 0.29 5.77 9.25
N SER A 178 -0.12 7.02 9.47
CA SER A 178 -0.94 7.68 8.48
C SER A 178 -0.14 8.15 7.27
N GLU A 179 -0.79 8.24 6.11
CA GLU A 179 -0.19 8.82 4.90
C GLU A 179 0.28 10.25 5.15
N ALA A 180 -0.52 11.03 5.88
CA ALA A 180 -0.22 12.41 6.20
C ALA A 180 0.98 12.54 7.17
N GLU A 181 1.12 11.65 8.17
CA GLU A 181 2.31 11.59 9.03
C GLU A 181 3.55 11.20 8.23
N ALA A 182 3.46 10.20 7.36
CA ALA A 182 4.58 9.77 6.53
C ALA A 182 5.10 10.92 5.65
N VAL A 183 4.20 11.70 5.06
CA VAL A 183 4.54 12.91 4.31
C VAL A 183 5.16 13.97 5.21
N ALA A 184 4.61 14.21 6.40
CA ALA A 184 5.16 15.18 7.34
C ALA A 184 6.58 14.82 7.79
N VAL A 185 6.85 13.54 8.08
CA VAL A 185 8.18 13.03 8.44
C VAL A 185 9.15 13.18 7.27
N TYR A 186 8.71 12.87 6.04
CA TYR A 186 9.53 13.04 4.84
C TYR A 186 9.86 14.51 4.59
N ALA A 187 8.87 15.41 4.66
CA ALA A 187 9.08 16.85 4.49
C ALA A 187 9.96 17.46 5.59
N ALA A 188 9.89 16.92 6.81
CA ALA A 188 10.74 17.32 7.93
C ALA A 188 12.18 16.76 7.84
N SER A 189 12.42 15.78 6.96
CA SER A 189 13.75 15.29 6.63
C SER A 189 14.35 16.13 5.49
N GLU A 190 15.66 16.41 5.52
CA GLU A 190 16.35 17.40 4.67
C GLU A 190 16.33 17.14 3.14
N GLY A 191 15.50 16.22 2.62
CA GLY A 191 15.49 15.77 1.22
C GLY A 191 14.26 16.13 0.38
N GLY A 192 13.41 17.07 0.83
CA GLY A 192 12.11 17.40 0.22
C GLY A 192 12.13 17.58 -1.31
N PHE A 193 11.53 16.62 -2.03
CA PHE A 193 11.21 16.72 -3.46
C PHE A 193 9.75 16.29 -3.71
N ASN A 194 9.13 17.01 -4.66
CA ASN A 194 7.74 16.97 -5.12
C ASN A 194 7.03 15.60 -5.09
N MET A 195 5.87 15.55 -4.41
CA MET A 195 4.86 14.50 -4.60
C MET A 195 3.61 15.10 -5.25
N GLY A 196 3.22 14.52 -6.39
CA GLY A 196 1.93 14.75 -7.04
C GLY A 196 0.99 13.56 -6.80
N GLN A 197 -0.25 13.89 -6.44
CA GLN A 197 -1.42 13.00 -6.25
C GLN A 197 -1.32 11.99 -5.10
N LEU A 198 -1.61 12.47 -3.89
CA LEU A 198 -2.16 11.68 -2.79
C LEU A 198 -3.66 12.01 -2.66
N CYS A 199 -4.40 11.07 -2.08
CA CYS A 199 -5.79 11.27 -1.65
C CYS A 199 -5.91 12.59 -0.87
N GLU A 200 -7.00 13.34 -1.03
CA GLU A 200 -7.20 14.61 -0.30
C GLU A 200 -7.47 14.34 1.19
N ASP A 201 -6.41 14.04 1.95
CA ASP A 201 -6.43 13.97 3.42
C ASP A 201 -5.87 15.28 3.98
N ILE A 202 -6.74 16.15 4.50
CA ILE A 202 -6.30 17.38 5.17
C ILE A 202 -6.01 17.07 6.65
N ASN A 203 -4.74 17.06 7.03
CA ASN A 203 -4.29 16.97 8.42
C ASN A 203 -3.32 18.10 8.77
N THR A 204 -3.42 18.63 9.99
CA THR A 204 -2.48 19.65 10.50
C THR A 204 -1.53 19.03 11.51
N PHE A 205 -0.22 19.09 11.23
CA PHE A 205 0.82 18.63 12.14
C PHE A 205 1.57 19.81 12.75
N LEU A 206 1.81 19.76 14.06
CA LEU A 206 2.76 20.64 14.73
C LEU A 206 4.12 19.92 14.77
N VAL A 207 5.06 20.36 13.93
CA VAL A 207 6.45 19.87 13.97
C VAL A 207 7.23 20.77 14.92
N ASP A 208 7.53 20.28 16.13
CA ASP A 208 8.38 20.99 17.10
C ASP A 208 9.85 20.84 16.69
N GLN A 209 10.30 21.63 15.72
CA GLN A 209 11.71 21.76 15.32
C GLN A 209 12.21 23.19 15.57
N LYS A 210 13.45 23.31 16.06
CA LYS A 210 14.10 24.59 16.42
C LYS A 210 14.49 25.48 15.22
N ILE A 211 14.23 25.06 13.99
CA ILE A 211 14.61 25.78 12.77
C ILE A 211 13.34 26.07 11.96
N PRO A 212 13.08 27.32 11.53
CA PRO A 212 11.82 27.68 10.88
C PRO A 212 11.73 27.09 9.47
N PHE A 213 10.61 26.41 9.17
CA PHE A 213 10.22 26.04 7.81
C PHE A 213 9.63 27.24 7.06
N GLU A 214 9.99 27.41 5.78
CA GLU A 214 9.20 28.20 4.85
C GLU A 214 7.96 27.39 4.44
N TYR A 215 6.77 27.91 4.72
CA TYR A 215 5.51 27.29 4.30
C TYR A 215 5.38 27.30 2.77
N GLN A 216 5.31 26.13 2.14
CA GLN A 216 4.79 25.99 0.77
C GLN A 216 3.37 25.45 0.80
N ARG A 217 2.43 26.27 0.32
CA ARG A 217 1.03 25.88 0.10
C ARG A 217 0.96 24.99 -1.15
N LEU A 218 0.78 23.69 -0.94
CA LEU A 218 0.48 22.75 -2.02
C LEU A 218 -1.02 22.79 -2.32
N THR A 219 -1.37 23.26 -3.51
CA THR A 219 -2.76 23.26 -4.01
C THR A 219 -2.84 22.19 -5.09
N ALA A 220 -3.70 21.18 -4.90
CA ALA A 220 -4.04 20.24 -5.96
C ALA A 220 -5.04 20.91 -6.92
N PHE A 221 -4.81 20.79 -8.22
CA PHE A 221 -5.79 21.12 -9.25
C PHE A 221 -6.35 19.82 -9.82
N THR A 222 -7.67 19.73 -9.91
CA THR A 222 -8.46 18.64 -10.52
C THR A 222 -8.24 18.56 -12.02
#